data_AF-A0A9E1H0I3-F1
#
_entry.id   AF-A0A9E1H0I3-F1
#
_cell.length_a   1.000
_cell.length_b   1.000
_cell.length_c   1.000
_cell.angle_alpha   90.00
_cell.angle_beta   90.00
_cell.angle_gamma   90.00
#
_symmetry.space_group_name_H-M   'P 1'
#
loop_
_entity.id
_entity.type
_entity.pdbx_description
1 polymer ?
#
loop_
_entity_poly.entity_id
_entity_poly.type
_entity_poly.pdbx_seq_one_letter_code
_entity_poly.pdbx_strand_id
1 'polypeptide(L)'
;MNLRYCLIAIAVMAVVTYIPRFVPITFFRREIKSVYLKNFLDYTPYAVLGALTFPDIFSSSGNPVAAIVGTAIALILSFFKRGLVVVALGAIAGVYVTLLVF
;
A
#
# COMPACT_ATOMS: atom_id res chain seq x y z
N MET A 1 32.33 22.42 -9.67
CA MET A 1 30.85 22.48 -9.74
C MET A 1 30.37 23.61 -8.84
N ASN A 2 29.71 24.62 -9.40
CA ASN A 2 29.39 25.86 -8.68
C ASN A 2 28.20 25.65 -7.73
N LEU A 3 28.45 25.73 -6.42
CA LEU A 3 27.47 25.56 -5.34
C LEU A 3 26.21 26.44 -5.52
N ARG A 4 26.38 27.63 -6.12
CA ARG A 4 25.30 28.55 -6.48
C ARG A 4 24.28 27.94 -7.45
N TYR A 5 24.72 27.16 -8.45
CA TYR A 5 23.82 26.50 -9.39
C TYR A 5 23.08 25.33 -8.75
N CYS A 6 23.70 24.58 -7.83
CA CYS A 6 23.01 23.56 -7.05
C CYS A 6 21.90 24.17 -6.17
N LEU A 7 22.18 25.27 -5.47
CA LEU A 7 21.17 25.93 -4.62
C LEU A 7 19.98 26.44 -5.44
N ILE A 8 20.24 27.05 -6.61
CA ILE A 8 19.18 27.51 -7.52
C ILE A 8 18.39 26.32 -8.08
N ALA A 9 19.06 25.24 -8.50
CA ALA A 9 18.39 24.05 -9.02
C ALA A 9 17.50 23.37 -7.97
N ILE A 10 17.96 23.25 -6.72
CA ILE A 10 17.17 22.70 -5.61
C ILE A 10 15.97 23.60 -5.31
N ALA A 11 16.14 24.92 -5.29
CA ALA A 11 15.04 25.86 -5.06
C ALA A 11 13.98 25.77 -6.18
N VAL A 12 14.41 25.71 -7.44
CA VAL A 12 13.49 25.56 -8.58
C VAL A 12 12.76 24.22 -8.54
N MET A 13 13.46 23.12 -8.25
CA MET A 13 12.85 21.80 -8.13
C MET A 13 11.85 21.72 -6.98
N ALA A 14 12.17 22.35 -5.85
CA ALA A 14 11.26 22.44 -4.71
C ALA A 14 9.97 23.19 -5.10
N VAL A 15 10.09 24.37 -5.73
CA VAL A 15 8.94 25.18 -6.16
C VAL A 15 8.06 24.42 -7.16
N VAL A 16 8.65 23.84 -8.21
CA VAL A 16 7.92 23.11 -9.26
C VAL A 16 7.25 21.84 -8.72
N THR A 17 7.81 21.19 -7.69
CA THR A 17 7.23 19.96 -7.12
C THR A 17 6.19 20.24 -6.03
N TYR A 18 6.41 21.28 -5.20
CA TYR A 18 5.50 21.61 -4.10
C TYR A 18 4.22 22.29 -4.58
N ILE A 19 4.30 23.20 -5.55
CA ILE A 19 3.12 23.94 -6.04
C ILE A 19 2.04 22.94 -6.51
N PRO A 20 2.29 21.96 -7.39
CA PRO A 20 1.26 21.03 -7.83
C PRO A 20 0.80 20.05 -6.76
N ARG A 21 1.54 19.85 -5.66
CA ARG A 21 1.10 19.02 -4.52
C ARG A 21 0.24 19.79 -3.53
N PHE A 22 0.52 21.08 -3.31
CA PHE A 22 -0.26 21.92 -2.39
C PHE A 22 -1.51 22.51 -3.03
N VAL A 23 -1.44 22.89 -4.31
CA VAL A 23 -2.59 23.41 -5.07
C VAL A 23 -3.83 22.49 -4.99
N PRO A 24 -3.74 21.17 -5.24
CA PRO A 24 -4.90 20.30 -5.12
C PRO A 24 -5.40 20.25 -3.68
N ILE A 25 -4.54 20.17 -2.67
CA ILE A 25 -4.94 20.14 -1.25
C ILE A 25 -5.69 21.42 -0.85
N THR A 26 -5.29 22.59 -1.36
CA THR A 26 -5.97 23.86 -1.10
C THR A 26 -7.28 24.03 -1.86
N PHE A 27 -7.39 23.50 -3.09
CA PHE A 27 -8.60 23.64 -3.92
C PHE A 27 -9.66 22.57 -3.62
N PHE A 28 -9.24 21.36 -3.23
CA PHE A 28 -10.10 20.25 -2.79
C PHE A 28 -10.59 20.38 -1.34
N ARG A 29 -10.41 21.53 -0.69
CA ARG A 29 -11.06 21.88 0.58
C ARG A 29 -12.56 22.15 0.46
N ARG A 30 -13.19 21.93 -0.70
CA ARG A 30 -14.65 21.90 -0.76
C ARG A 30 -15.12 20.65 -0.03
N GLU A 31 -15.67 20.84 1.17
CA GLU A 31 -16.37 19.80 1.91
C GLU A 31 -17.35 19.11 0.97
N ILE A 32 -17.11 17.82 0.73
CA ILE A 32 -18.03 16.96 0.04
C ILE A 32 -19.28 16.86 0.93
N LYS A 33 -20.27 17.73 0.68
CA LYS A 33 -21.54 17.79 1.43
C LYS A 33 -22.41 16.53 1.29
N SER A 34 -22.06 15.62 0.38
CA SER A 34 -22.78 14.36 0.15
C SER A 34 -22.16 13.23 0.97
N VAL A 35 -22.94 12.67 1.91
CA VAL A 35 -22.57 11.48 2.71
C VAL A 35 -22.21 10.30 1.81
N TYR A 36 -22.86 10.13 0.66
CA TYR A 36 -22.57 9.07 -0.30
C TYR A 36 -21.18 9.20 -0.90
N LEU A 37 -20.78 10.41 -1.31
CA LEU A 37 -19.50 10.62 -1.97
C LEU A 37 -18.34 10.59 -0.95
N LYS A 38 -18.59 11.00 0.30
CA LYS A 38 -17.64 10.84 1.41
C LYS A 38 -17.42 9.37 1.75
N ASN A 39 -18.49 8.59 1.94
CA ASN A 39 -18.37 7.15 2.19
C ASN A 39 -17.72 6.45 0.99
N PHE A 40 -18.07 6.81 -0.24
CA PHE A 40 -17.45 6.23 -1.43
C PHE A 40 -15.94 6.51 -1.47
N LEU A 41 -15.51 7.77 -1.24
CA LEU A 41 -14.08 8.11 -1.23
C LEU A 41 -13.33 7.49 -0.04
N ASP A 42 -13.97 7.31 1.12
CA ASP A 42 -13.32 6.69 2.28
C ASP A 42 -13.18 5.17 2.11
N TYR A 43 -14.16 4.48 1.49
CA TYR A 43 -14.10 3.04 1.26
C TYR A 43 -13.34 2.63 0.00
N THR A 44 -13.26 3.50 -1.01
CA THR A 44 -12.58 3.18 -2.29
C THR A 44 -11.10 2.80 -2.10
N PRO A 45 -10.26 3.53 -1.34
CA PRO A 45 -8.87 3.16 -1.14
C PRO A 45 -8.71 1.78 -0.51
N TYR A 46 -9.51 1.44 0.51
CA TYR A 46 -9.44 0.12 1.16
C TYR A 46 -9.92 -1.00 0.23
N ALA A 47 -10.99 -0.77 -0.52
CA ALA A 47 -11.48 -1.72 -1.51
C ALA A 47 -10.47 -1.94 -2.64
N VAL A 48 -9.84 -0.88 -3.13
CA VAL A 48 -8.81 -0.93 -4.17
C VAL A 48 -7.55 -1.63 -3.65
N LEU A 49 -7.08 -1.32 -2.44
CA LEU A 49 -5.93 -2.02 -1.83
C LEU A 49 -6.22 -3.53 -1.70
N GLY A 50 -7.43 -3.91 -1.27
CA GLY A 50 -7.85 -5.30 -1.21
C GLY A 50 -7.91 -5.96 -2.60
N ALA A 51 -8.49 -5.27 -3.58
CA ALA A 51 -8.63 -5.78 -4.94
C ALA A 51 -7.28 -5.95 -5.67
N LEU A 52 -6.28 -5.13 -5.34
CA LEU A 52 -4.92 -5.27 -5.88
C LEU A 52 -4.14 -6.38 -5.16
N THR A 53 -4.24 -6.47 -3.83
CA THR A 53 -3.47 -7.44 -3.04
C THR A 53 -3.98 -8.87 -3.16
N PHE A 54 -5.30 -9.08 -3.23
CA PHE A 54 -5.88 -10.42 -3.36
C PHE A 54 -5.31 -11.25 -4.52
N PRO A 55 -5.30 -10.77 -5.78
CA PRO A 55 -4.75 -11.52 -6.91
C PRO A 55 -3.22 -11.64 -6.86
N ASP A 56 -2.52 -10.62 -6.38
CA ASP A 56 -1.06 -10.62 -6.29
C ASP A 56 -0.53 -11.67 -5.31
N ILE A 57 -1.25 -11.91 -4.19
CA ILE A 57 -0.86 -12.93 -3.22
C ILE A 57 -0.85 -14.34 -3.82
N PHE A 58 -1.79 -14.65 -4.72
CA PHE A 58 -1.82 -15.96 -5.39
C PHE A 58 -0.81 -16.09 -6.53
N SER A 59 -0.44 -14.97 -7.15
CA SER A 59 0.46 -14.96 -8.31
C SER A 59 1.94 -14.89 -7.94
N SER A 60 2.28 -14.33 -6.77
CA SER A 60 3.66 -14.11 -6.34
C SER A 60 4.46 -15.39 -6.08
N SER A 61 3.82 -16.45 -5.58
CA SER A 61 4.51 -17.67 -5.14
C SER A 61 4.82 -18.67 -6.26
N GLY A 62 4.26 -18.51 -7.46
CA GLY A 62 4.39 -19.46 -8.59
C GLY A 62 3.74 -20.84 -8.38
N ASN A 63 3.60 -21.30 -7.12
CA ASN A 63 2.91 -22.52 -6.72
C ASN A 63 1.60 -22.16 -5.97
N PRO A 64 0.42 -22.61 -6.47
CA PRO A 64 -0.87 -22.30 -5.85
C PRO A 64 -0.99 -22.85 -4.43
N VAL A 65 -0.33 -23.97 -4.10
CA VAL A 65 -0.37 -24.57 -2.77
C VAL A 65 0.34 -23.68 -1.75
N ALA A 66 1.52 -23.15 -2.09
CA ALA A 66 2.26 -22.24 -1.21
C ALA A 66 1.49 -20.94 -0.95
N ALA A 67 0.80 -20.40 -1.96
CA ALA A 67 -0.04 -19.22 -1.80
C ALA A 67 -1.25 -19.46 -0.87
N ILE A 68 -1.92 -20.61 -1.01
CA ILE A 68 -3.05 -20.98 -0.14
C ILE A 68 -2.59 -21.15 1.32
N VAL A 69 -1.42 -21.78 1.54
CA VAL A 69 -0.87 -21.94 2.89
C VAL A 69 -0.49 -20.58 3.49
N GLY A 70 0.17 -19.70 2.72
CA GLY A 70 0.51 -18.35 3.15
C GLY A 70 -0.70 -17.50 3.53
N THR A 71 -1.75 -17.54 2.70
CA THR A 71 -3.02 -16.85 2.99
C THR A 71 -3.73 -17.42 4.21
N ALA A 72 -3.77 -18.75 4.37
CA ALA A 72 -4.36 -19.37 5.55
C ALA A 72 -3.65 -18.95 6.84
N ILE A 73 -2.32 -18.96 6.84
CA ILE A 73 -1.50 -18.52 7.98
C ILE A 73 -1.75 -17.04 8.29
N ALA A 74 -1.77 -16.19 7.25
CA ALA A 74 -2.06 -14.77 7.40
C ALA A 74 -3.45 -14.52 7.99
N LEU A 75 -4.48 -15.23 7.52
CA LEU A 75 -5.84 -15.13 8.03
C LEU A 75 -5.93 -15.55 9.50
N ILE A 76 -5.37 -16.71 9.85
CA ILE A 76 -5.36 -17.22 11.23
C ILE A 76 -4.67 -16.20 12.16
N LEU A 77 -3.47 -15.73 11.82
CA LEU A 77 -2.74 -14.76 12.64
C LEU A 77 -3.47 -13.42 12.74
N SER A 78 -4.13 -12.98 11.66
CA SER A 78 -4.94 -11.76 11.62
C SER A 78 -6.18 -11.85 12.53
N PHE A 79 -6.86 -13.00 12.58
CA PHE A 79 -8.01 -13.22 13.47
C PHE A 79 -7.64 -13.08 14.95
N PHE A 80 -6.40 -13.40 15.33
CA PHE A 80 -5.89 -13.23 16.68
C PHE A 80 -5.51 -11.77 17.03
N LYS A 81 -5.87 -10.78 16.20
CA LYS A 81 -5.53 -9.35 16.35
C LYS A 81 -4.04 -9.11 16.61
N ARG A 82 -3.17 -9.93 16.00
CA ARG A 82 -1.72 -9.75 16.10
C ARG A 82 -1.27 -8.57 15.25
N GLY A 83 -0.13 -7.97 15.62
CA GLY A 83 0.43 -6.84 14.88
C GLY A 83 0.74 -7.19 13.43
N LEU A 84 0.58 -6.23 12.51
CA LEU A 84 0.74 -6.43 11.07
C LEU A 84 2.09 -7.04 10.69
N VAL A 85 3.17 -6.65 11.38
CA VAL A 85 4.52 -7.20 11.19
C VAL A 85 4.58 -8.69 11.55
N VAL A 86 3.90 -9.13 12.61
CA VAL A 86 3.88 -10.53 13.04
C VAL A 86 3.12 -11.40 12.04
N VAL A 87 1.99 -10.89 11.53
CA VAL A 87 1.20 -11.57 10.50
C VAL A 87 2.02 -11.72 9.21
N ALA A 88 2.70 -10.64 8.78
CA ALA A 88 3.54 -10.65 7.58
C ALA A 88 4.71 -11.64 7.71
N LEU A 89 5.46 -11.60 8.81
CA LEU A 89 6.58 -12.52 9.04
C LEU A 89 6.10 -13.98 9.12
N GLY A 90 4.97 -14.25 9.78
CA GLY A 90 4.39 -15.59 9.85
C GLY A 90 3.97 -16.13 8.48
N ALA A 91 3.31 -15.30 7.67
CA ALA A 91 2.91 -15.67 6.31
C ALA A 91 4.13 -15.95 5.41
N ILE A 92 5.15 -15.08 5.44
CA ILE A 92 6.39 -15.26 4.66
C ILE A 92 7.11 -16.55 5.07
N ALA A 93 7.26 -16.79 6.38
CA ALA A 93 7.86 -18.02 6.87
C ALA A 93 7.07 -19.27 6.44
N GLY A 94 5.73 -19.21 6.49
CA GLY A 94 4.86 -20.29 6.05
C GLY A 94 4.95 -20.59 4.56
N VAL A 95 4.97 -19.57 3.70
CA VAL A 95 5.19 -19.71 2.26
C VAL A 95 6.57 -20.29 1.99
N TYR A 96 7.61 -19.78 2.67
CA TYR A 96 8.99 -20.24 2.50
C TYR A 96 9.15 -21.72 2.85
N VAL A 97 8.59 -22.18 3.99
CA VAL A 97 8.63 -23.60 4.36
C VAL A 97 7.88 -24.46 3.35
N THR A 98 6.74 -23.99 2.86
CA THR A 98 5.94 -24.74 1.87
C THR A 98 6.66 -24.87 0.54
N LEU A 99 7.30 -23.79 0.08
CA LEU A 99 8.09 -23.78 -1.15
C LEU A 99 9.43 -24.55 -1.03
N LEU A 100 9.89 -24.84 0.18
CA LEU A 100 11.07 -25.67 0.41
C LEU A 100 10.73 -27.18 0.42
N VAL A 101 9.47 -27.52 0.70
CA VAL A 101 8.97 -28.91 0.74
C VAL A 101 8.49 -29.40 -0.64
N PHE A 102 8.07 -28.48 -1.52
CA PHE A 102 7.56 -28.74 -2.87
C PHE A 102 8.42 -28.10 -3.94
#